data_AF-A0A6I9P5B4-F1
#
_entry.id   AF-A0A6I9P5B4-F1
#
_cell.length_a   1.000
_cell.length_b   1.000
_cell.length_c   1.000
_cell.angle_alpha   90.00
_cell.angle_beta   90.00
_cell.angle_gamma   90.00
#
_symmetry.space_group_name_H-M   'P 1'
#
loop_
_entity.id
_entity.type
_entity.pdbx_description
1 polymer ?
#
loop_
_entity_poly.entity_id
_entity_poly.type
_entity_poly.pdbx_seq_one_letter_code
_entity_poly.pdbx_strand_id
1 'polypeptide(L)'
;MMFYTQLFTSKRGPLAKIWLAAHWERKLTKAQVFECNIETTIEDIISPKMKIGLRTSGHLLLGVVRIYSKKAKYLLADSTDALVKIKFAFRPGNTSCLSCLSTVVTF
;
A
#
# COMPACT_ATOMS: atom_id res chain seq x y z
N MET A 1 -5.07 -6.14 28.94
CA MET A 1 -5.76 -7.27 28.28
C MET A 1 -4.96 -7.70 27.06
N MET A 2 -4.11 -8.71 27.27
CA MET A 2 -2.99 -9.11 26.41
C MET A 2 -3.18 -10.54 25.90
N PHE A 3 -3.33 -10.68 24.58
CA PHE A 3 -3.10 -11.91 23.82
C PHE A 3 -2.46 -11.50 22.48
N TYR A 4 -1.29 -10.86 22.52
CA TYR A 4 -0.74 -10.18 21.33
C TYR A 4 0.73 -10.45 21.04
N THR A 5 1.52 -10.97 21.98
CA THR A 5 2.96 -11.10 21.74
C THR A 5 3.27 -12.24 20.77
N GLN A 6 2.72 -13.45 20.88
CA GLN A 6 3.13 -14.53 19.96
C GLN A 6 2.70 -14.35 18.48
N LEU A 7 1.50 -13.80 18.21
CA LEU A 7 1.02 -13.58 16.83
C LEU A 7 1.71 -12.39 16.13
N PHE A 8 2.18 -11.40 16.90
CA PHE A 8 2.66 -10.12 16.37
C PHE A 8 4.11 -9.77 16.73
N THR A 9 4.79 -10.52 17.62
CA THR A 9 6.21 -10.33 18.00
C THR A 9 7.17 -10.81 16.91
N SER A 10 6.76 -11.70 16.02
CA SER A 10 7.51 -11.91 14.78
C SER A 10 7.31 -10.67 13.91
N LYS A 11 8.25 -9.72 14.01
CA LYS A 11 8.28 -8.43 13.29
C LYS A 11 8.20 -8.54 11.75
N ARG A 12 7.93 -9.73 11.20
CA ARG A 12 7.90 -10.06 9.76
C ARG A 12 6.60 -10.69 9.26
N GLY A 13 5.61 -11.00 10.13
CA GLY A 13 4.35 -11.59 9.66
C GLY A 13 3.44 -10.59 8.92
N PRO A 14 2.66 -11.02 7.90
CA PRO A 14 1.70 -10.15 7.20
C PRO A 14 0.66 -9.55 8.16
N LEU A 15 0.19 -10.35 9.13
CA LEU A 15 -0.72 -9.92 10.18
C LEU A 15 -0.12 -8.84 11.10
N ALA A 16 1.20 -8.83 11.32
CA ALA A 16 1.87 -7.81 12.11
C ALA A 16 1.90 -6.45 11.40
N LYS A 17 2.10 -6.44 10.07
CA LYS A 17 2.04 -5.20 9.26
C LYS A 17 0.63 -4.60 9.29
N ILE A 18 -0.41 -5.43 9.20
CA ILE A 18 -1.82 -4.99 9.27
C ILE A 18 -2.21 -4.54 10.67
N TRP A 19 -1.77 -5.24 11.70
CA TRP A 19 -1.98 -4.82 13.09
C TRP A 19 -1.36 -3.45 13.38
N LEU A 20 -0.14 -3.23 12.87
CA LEU A 20 0.54 -1.94 12.93
C LEU A 20 -0.24 -0.87 12.16
N ALA A 21 -0.76 -1.17 10.98
CA ALA A 21 -1.58 -0.24 10.21
C ALA A 21 -2.90 0.12 10.92
N ALA A 22 -3.50 -0.82 11.64
CA ALA A 22 -4.74 -0.60 12.39
C ALA A 22 -4.57 0.39 13.55
N HIS A 23 -3.41 0.40 14.21
CA HIS A 23 -3.20 1.20 15.42
C HIS A 23 -2.22 2.38 15.23
N TRP A 24 -1.25 2.28 14.34
CA TRP A 24 -0.09 3.18 14.22
C TRP A 24 0.08 3.68 12.77
N GLU A 25 -0.99 4.24 12.20
CA GLU A 25 -1.06 4.63 10.78
C GLU A 25 0.06 5.55 10.31
N ARG A 26 0.52 6.47 11.17
CA ARG A 26 1.58 7.44 10.84
C ARG A 26 2.98 6.84 10.69
N LYS A 27 3.23 5.62 11.18
CA LYS A 27 4.58 5.00 11.13
C LYS A 27 4.80 4.06 9.93
N LEU A 28 3.78 3.85 9.10
CA LEU A 28 3.87 2.93 7.98
C LEU A 28 4.41 3.64 6.73
N THR A 29 5.55 3.17 6.21
CA THR A 29 6.19 3.76 5.01
C THR A 29 5.46 3.38 3.72
N LYS A 30 5.62 4.16 2.64
CA LYS A 30 5.05 3.85 1.31
C LYS A 30 5.45 2.43 0.88
N ALA A 31 6.72 2.07 1.01
CA ALA A 31 7.24 0.74 0.68
C ALA A 31 6.51 -0.39 1.43
N GLN A 32 6.29 -0.26 2.74
CA GLN A 32 5.58 -1.27 3.53
C GLN A 32 4.10 -1.40 3.14
N VAL A 33 3.47 -0.32 2.72
CA VAL A 33 2.10 -0.35 2.18
C VAL A 33 2.05 -1.15 0.89
N PHE A 34 3.01 -0.98 -0.03
CA PHE A 34 3.06 -1.70 -1.30
C PHE A 34 3.43 -3.18 -1.14
N GLU A 35 4.39 -3.50 -0.28
CA GLU A 35 4.85 -4.86 -0.01
C GLU A 35 3.75 -5.72 0.68
N CYS A 36 2.78 -5.09 1.35
CA CYS A 36 1.71 -5.80 2.02
C CYS A 36 0.71 -6.39 0.98
N ASN A 37 0.67 -7.72 0.87
CA ASN A 37 -0.33 -8.41 0.05
C ASN A 37 -1.64 -8.54 0.85
N ILE A 38 -2.71 -7.96 0.30
CA ILE A 38 -4.02 -7.92 0.95
C ILE A 38 -4.73 -9.25 0.82
N GLU A 39 -4.62 -9.93 -0.31
CA GLU A 39 -5.30 -11.20 -0.59
C GLU A 39 -4.85 -12.28 0.40
N THR A 40 -3.54 -12.49 0.51
CA THR A 40 -2.97 -13.48 1.43
C THR A 40 -3.35 -13.16 2.88
N THR A 41 -3.45 -11.88 3.24
CA THR A 41 -3.79 -11.55 4.63
C THR A 41 -5.28 -11.69 4.93
N ILE A 42 -6.15 -11.47 3.95
CA ILE A 42 -7.58 -11.75 4.10
C ILE A 42 -7.80 -13.26 4.25
N GLU A 43 -7.11 -14.08 3.46
CA GLU A 43 -7.14 -15.55 3.61
C GLU A 43 -6.68 -15.98 5.01
N ASP A 44 -5.58 -15.41 5.51
CA ASP A 44 -5.08 -15.66 6.87
C ASP A 44 -6.08 -15.24 7.97
N ILE A 45 -6.96 -14.26 7.71
CA ILE A 45 -8.00 -13.83 8.65
C ILE A 45 -9.24 -14.74 8.58
N ILE A 46 -9.62 -15.19 7.37
CA ILE A 46 -10.78 -16.07 7.15
C ILE A 46 -10.49 -17.48 7.66
N SER A 47 -9.31 -18.02 7.37
CA SER A 47 -8.89 -19.36 7.78
C SER A 47 -7.62 -19.29 8.64
N PRO A 48 -7.73 -18.80 9.89
CA PRO A 48 -6.55 -18.57 10.71
C PRO A 48 -5.97 -19.87 11.22
N LYS A 49 -4.63 -20.01 11.11
CA LYS A 49 -3.87 -21.17 11.62
C LYS A 49 -3.98 -21.35 13.15
N MET A 50 -4.37 -20.30 13.86
CA MET A 50 -4.58 -20.26 15.31
C MET A 50 -5.86 -19.49 15.60
N LYS A 51 -6.59 -19.86 16.66
CA LYS A 51 -7.83 -19.15 17.03
C LYS A 51 -7.58 -17.65 17.27
N ILE A 52 -8.16 -16.81 16.42
CA ILE A 52 -8.18 -15.36 16.57
C ILE A 52 -9.51 -14.96 17.21
N GLY A 53 -9.48 -14.10 18.24
CA GLY A 53 -10.71 -13.59 18.85
C GLY A 53 -11.43 -12.60 17.93
N LEU A 54 -12.78 -12.56 18.00
CA LEU A 54 -13.60 -11.66 17.17
C LEU A 54 -13.18 -10.19 17.28
N ARG A 55 -12.87 -9.72 18.50
CA ARG A 55 -12.39 -8.35 18.74
C ARG A 55 -11.10 -8.05 17.98
N THR A 56 -10.18 -9.01 17.94
CA THR A 56 -8.90 -8.91 17.22
C THR A 56 -9.13 -8.92 15.71
N SER A 57 -10.02 -9.77 15.23
CA SER A 57 -10.44 -9.81 13.82
C SER A 57 -10.98 -8.47 13.34
N GLY A 58 -11.79 -7.77 14.16
CA GLY A 58 -12.28 -6.44 13.83
C GLY A 58 -11.16 -5.40 13.65
N HIS A 59 -10.13 -5.43 14.50
CA HIS A 59 -8.98 -4.54 14.36
C HIS A 59 -8.13 -4.88 13.14
N LEU A 60 -7.96 -6.18 12.84
CA LEU A 60 -7.25 -6.63 11.64
C LEU A 60 -7.97 -6.16 10.37
N LEU A 61 -9.29 -6.31 10.31
CA LEU A 61 -10.10 -5.83 9.18
C LEU A 61 -9.98 -4.32 9.00
N LEU A 62 -10.03 -3.55 10.09
CA LEU A 62 -9.79 -2.10 10.04
C LEU A 62 -8.40 -1.77 9.48
N GLY A 63 -7.37 -2.52 9.88
CA GLY A 63 -6.01 -2.39 9.34
C GLY A 63 -5.96 -2.64 7.84
N VAL A 64 -6.62 -3.69 7.35
CA VAL A 64 -6.70 -4.02 5.91
C VAL A 64 -7.33 -2.87 5.12
N VAL A 65 -8.48 -2.36 5.57
CA VAL A 65 -9.19 -1.26 4.90
C VAL A 65 -8.34 0.01 4.86
N ARG A 66 -7.59 0.31 5.94
CA ARG A 66 -6.67 1.46 5.97
C ARG A 66 -5.53 1.32 4.98
N ILE A 67 -4.92 0.13 4.86
CA ILE A 67 -3.87 -0.13 3.86
C ILE A 67 -4.44 0.03 2.45
N TYR A 68 -5.62 -0.51 2.19
CA TYR A 68 -6.29 -0.36 0.89
C TYR A 68 -6.53 1.11 0.53
N SER A 69 -7.06 1.91 1.47
CA SER A 69 -7.26 3.34 1.27
C SER A 69 -5.95 4.08 0.97
N LYS A 70 -4.84 3.72 1.64
CA LYS A 70 -3.51 4.30 1.33
C LYS A 70 -3.02 3.91 -0.06
N LYS A 71 -3.17 2.65 -0.46
CA LYS A 71 -2.81 2.21 -1.82
C LYS A 71 -3.57 3.02 -2.88
N ALA A 72 -4.89 3.20 -2.70
CA ALA A 72 -5.71 3.99 -3.61
C ALA A 72 -5.27 5.48 -3.65
N LYS A 73 -4.95 6.08 -2.50
CA LYS A 73 -4.41 7.45 -2.43
C LYS A 73 -3.09 7.59 -3.16
N TYR A 74 -2.18 6.63 -3.01
CA TYR A 74 -0.90 6.63 -3.72
C TYR A 74 -1.09 6.45 -5.23
N LEU A 75 -2.00 5.57 -5.66
CA LEU A 75 -2.33 5.39 -7.07
C LEU A 75 -2.89 6.67 -7.70
N LEU A 76 -3.80 7.36 -7.01
CA LEU A 76 -4.35 8.64 -7.48
C LEU A 76 -3.26 9.70 -7.60
N ALA A 77 -2.39 9.82 -6.59
CA ALA A 77 -1.29 10.77 -6.61
C ALA A 77 -0.32 10.50 -7.77
N ASP A 78 0.11 9.23 -7.93
CA ASP A 78 1.04 8.83 -8.99
C ASP A 78 0.41 9.01 -10.39
N SER A 79 -0.89 8.75 -10.55
CA SER A 79 -1.62 9.00 -11.80
C SER A 79 -1.77 10.48 -12.12
N THR A 80 -2.04 11.30 -11.10
CA THR A 80 -2.16 12.76 -11.26
C THR A 80 -0.83 13.38 -11.68
N ASP A 81 0.28 12.95 -11.06
CA ASP A 81 1.63 13.41 -11.42
C ASP A 81 2.00 13.00 -12.86
N ALA A 82 1.69 11.76 -13.26
CA ALA A 82 1.88 11.30 -14.64
C ALA A 82 1.08 12.16 -15.65
N LEU A 83 -0.18 12.46 -15.36
CA LEU A 83 -1.01 13.31 -16.21
C LEU A 83 -0.46 14.74 -16.34
N VAL A 84 0.06 15.32 -15.26
CA VAL A 84 0.69 16.66 -15.28
C VAL A 84 1.95 16.65 -16.15
N LYS A 85 2.80 15.64 -16.01
CA LYS A 85 4.02 15.49 -16.83
C LYS A 85 3.70 15.36 -18.32
N ILE A 86 2.69 14.56 -18.66
CA ILE A 86 2.22 14.41 -20.04
C ILE A 86 1.70 15.75 -20.57
N LYS A 87 0.83 16.45 -19.83
CA LYS A 87 0.32 17.77 -20.23
C LYS A 87 1.43 18.80 -20.43
N PHE A 88 2.47 18.76 -19.60
CA PHE A 88 3.62 19.65 -19.74
C PHE A 88 4.45 19.31 -20.99
N ALA A 89 4.67 18.03 -21.28
CA ALA A 89 5.43 17.57 -22.45
C ALA A 89 4.76 17.95 -23.79
N PHE A 90 3.42 18.00 -23.83
CA PHE A 90 2.66 18.33 -25.04
C PHE A 90 2.18 19.79 -25.10
N ARG A 91 2.71 20.69 -24.25
CA ARG A 91 2.31 22.11 -24.25
C ARG A 91 2.85 22.82 -25.51
N PRO A 92 1.99 23.41 -26.38
CA PRO A 92 2.42 24.10 -27.59
C PRO A 92 3.23 25.34 -27.20
N GLY A 93 4.56 25.25 -27.36
CA GLY A 93 5.53 26.27 -26.93
C GLY A 93 6.84 25.69 -26.37
N ASN A 94 6.84 24.41 -25.95
CA ASN A 94 8.02 23.70 -25.43
C ASN A 94 8.51 22.62 -26.42
N THR A 95 8.68 22.98 -27.69
CA THR A 95 9.14 22.07 -28.76
C THR A 95 10.64 21.69 -28.67
N SER A 96 11.40 22.23 -27.73
CA SER A 96 12.84 21.95 -27.59
C SER A 96 13.18 20.64 -26.86
N CYS A 97 12.22 19.97 -26.21
CA CYS A 97 12.46 18.69 -25.53
C CYS A 97 11.97 17.46 -26.29
N LEU A 98 11.42 17.61 -27.51
CA LEU A 98 10.95 16.48 -28.32
C LEU A 98 12.10 15.60 -28.82
N SER A 99 13.35 16.11 -28.82
CA SER A 99 14.54 15.34 -29.18
C SER A 99 14.94 14.29 -28.14
N CYS A 100 14.55 14.43 -26.86
CA CYS A 100 14.79 13.39 -25.85
C CYS A 100 13.75 12.26 -25.89
N LEU A 101 12.52 12.52 -26.36
CA LEU A 101 11.49 11.49 -26.51
C LEU A 101 11.73 10.58 -27.72
N SER A 102 12.40 11.08 -28.79
CA SER A 102 12.71 10.24 -29.95
C SER A 102 13.71 9.12 -29.65
N THR A 103 14.52 9.24 -28.59
CA THR A 103 15.45 8.16 -28.17
C THR A 103 14.74 7.04 -27.41
N VAL A 104 13.59 7.32 -26.78
CA VAL A 104 12.87 6.32 -25.95
C VAL A 104 11.90 5.49 -26.78
N VAL A 105 11.44 5.96 -27.94
CA VAL A 105 10.53 5.22 -28.83
C VAL A 105 11.28 4.32 -29.83
N THR A 106 12.62 4.36 -29.86
CA THR A 106 13.44 3.59 -30.83
C THR A 106 14.19 2.40 -30.22
N PHE A 107 13.79 1.88 -29.05
CA PHE A 107 14.27 0.58 -28.55
C PHE A 107 13.14 -0.26 -27.97
#